data_AF-A0A6U6R5L8-F1
#
_entry.id   AF-A0A6U6R5L8-F1
#
_cell.length_a   1.000
_cell.length_b   1.000
_cell.length_c   1.000
_cell.angle_alpha   90.00
_cell.angle_beta   90.00
_cell.angle_gamma   90.00
#
_symmetry.space_group_name_H-M   'P 1'
#
loop_
_entity.id
_entity.type
_entity.pdbx_description
1 polymer ?
#
loop_
_entity_poly.entity_id
_entity_poly.type
_entity_poly.pdbx_seq_one_letter_code
_entity_poly.pdbx_strand_id
1 'polypeptide(L)'
;SFGSGLEARGPGRTPARPAHPPRAPPAATKMALRLQLALLLLALGGASASLRRTQALSKAAAAEQASLAVSEGGPSQSEPATSSGNSSHPSTMGGKLGAEVEKLAGFAATAARGVARNHKEEEAASGGSWMVRIVLQLLFGLLYYAIIVSKYPVLENAQPTEAAIELQKENEVMATLKTSPPNCLLACCCSGPRAAHTFHATGVMNYWVGLILMTFFPCCTLWGTNSCTNLNETLGGEKRNPFMGCFCAFFCSCCVIAQDAEALDMVSGSTTGFCGVDAKETNAN
;
A
#
# COMPACT_ATOMS: atom_id res chain seq x y z
N SER A 1 18.86 -36.88 -53.71
CA SER A 1 19.60 -37.55 -52.62
C SER A 1 20.53 -36.53 -51.99
N PHE A 2 20.08 -35.86 -50.93
CA PHE A 2 20.93 -35.06 -50.04
C PHE A 2 20.36 -35.25 -48.64
N GLY A 3 20.94 -36.21 -47.93
CA GLY A 3 20.69 -36.42 -46.52
C GLY A 3 21.55 -35.45 -45.73
N SER A 4 20.92 -34.68 -44.84
CA SER A 4 21.62 -33.89 -43.84
C SER A 4 21.04 -34.27 -42.50
N GLY A 5 21.82 -35.07 -41.77
CA GLY A 5 21.48 -35.60 -40.45
C GLY A 5 21.45 -34.48 -39.41
N LEU A 6 20.31 -34.33 -38.76
CA LEU A 6 20.16 -33.56 -37.54
C LEU A 6 20.61 -34.43 -36.36
N GLU A 7 21.85 -34.25 -35.91
CA GLU A 7 22.37 -34.89 -34.70
C GLU A 7 21.74 -34.22 -33.47
N ALA A 8 20.82 -34.92 -32.82
CA ALA A 8 20.22 -34.50 -31.56
C ALA A 8 21.28 -34.55 -30.44
N ARG A 9 21.87 -33.39 -30.10
CA ARG A 9 22.65 -33.23 -28.86
C ARG A 9 21.71 -33.34 -27.67
N GLY A 10 21.82 -34.44 -26.93
CA GLY A 10 21.09 -34.64 -25.67
C GLY A 10 21.47 -33.60 -24.61
N PRO A 11 20.57 -33.33 -23.64
CA PRO A 11 20.80 -32.33 -22.60
C PRO A 11 21.97 -32.75 -21.71
N GLY A 12 23.05 -31.98 -21.76
CA GLY A 12 24.20 -32.15 -20.89
C GLY A 12 23.77 -31.92 -19.44
N ARG A 13 23.89 -32.97 -18.61
CA ARG A 13 23.72 -32.87 -17.16
C ARG A 13 24.80 -31.93 -16.61
N THR A 14 24.41 -30.72 -16.21
CA THR A 14 25.26 -29.84 -15.43
C THR A 14 25.58 -30.49 -14.07
N PRO A 15 26.85 -30.51 -13.64
CA PRO A 15 27.24 -31.10 -12.37
C PRO A 15 26.60 -30.33 -11.20
N ALA A 16 25.99 -31.07 -10.28
CA ALA A 16 25.39 -30.53 -9.07
C ALA A 16 26.44 -29.76 -8.26
N ARG A 17 26.15 -28.49 -7.97
CA ARG A 17 27.01 -27.62 -7.16
C ARG A 17 26.98 -28.12 -5.71
N PRO A 18 28.12 -28.29 -5.03
CA PRO A 18 28.15 -28.79 -3.66
C PRO A 18 27.42 -27.82 -2.71
N ALA A 19 26.55 -28.38 -1.86
CA ALA A 19 25.83 -27.64 -0.83
C ALA A 19 26.82 -27.02 0.17
N HIS A 20 26.78 -25.69 0.30
CA HIS A 20 27.56 -25.00 1.31
C HIS A 20 26.87 -25.12 2.68
N PRO A 21 27.60 -25.39 3.77
CA PRO A 21 27.01 -25.48 5.10
C PRO A 21 26.42 -24.12 5.53
N PRO A 22 25.31 -24.12 6.28
CA PRO A 22 24.64 -22.90 6.72
C PRO A 22 25.57 -22.06 7.59
N ARG A 23 25.87 -20.85 7.14
CA ARG A 23 26.77 -19.92 7.82
C ARG A 23 26.05 -19.32 9.04
N ALA A 24 26.60 -19.51 10.24
CA ALA A 24 26.03 -18.96 11.46
C ALA A 24 25.88 -17.42 11.35
N PRO A 25 24.75 -16.85 11.81
CA PRO A 25 24.50 -15.42 11.68
C PRO A 25 25.48 -14.61 12.56
N PRO A 26 26.15 -13.57 12.02
CA PRO A 26 27.10 -12.78 12.77
C PRO A 26 26.43 -11.99 13.90
N ALA A 27 27.15 -11.70 14.98
CA ALA A 27 26.64 -10.94 16.14
C ALA A 27 26.06 -9.55 15.78
N ALA A 28 26.46 -8.99 14.62
CA ALA A 28 25.92 -7.74 14.06
C ALA A 28 24.39 -7.76 13.83
N THR A 29 23.78 -8.94 13.71
CA THR A 29 22.34 -9.09 13.42
C THR A 29 21.45 -8.59 14.56
N LYS A 30 21.92 -8.65 15.82
CA LYS A 30 21.10 -8.26 17.00
C LYS A 30 20.92 -6.75 17.14
N MET A 31 21.95 -5.94 16.83
CA MET A 31 21.81 -4.48 16.83
C MET A 31 20.95 -4.00 15.66
N ALA A 32 21.14 -4.59 14.48
CA ALA A 32 20.31 -4.28 13.31
C ALA A 32 18.82 -4.54 13.61
N LEU A 33 18.50 -5.68 14.22
CA LEU A 33 17.12 -6.01 14.62
C LEU A 33 16.52 -4.99 15.61
N ARG A 34 17.29 -4.54 16.61
CA ARG A 34 16.81 -3.54 17.59
C ARG A 34 16.58 -2.18 16.96
N LEU A 35 17.47 -1.73 16.09
CA LEU A 35 17.33 -0.46 15.37
C LEU A 35 16.14 -0.52 14.41
N GLN A 36 15.96 -1.63 13.70
CA GLN A 36 14.82 -1.84 12.82
C GLN A 36 13.50 -1.91 13.59
N LEU A 37 13.46 -2.57 14.75
CA LEU A 37 12.26 -2.59 15.59
C LEU A 37 11.92 -1.19 16.10
N ALA A 38 12.92 -0.38 16.48
CA ALA A 38 12.71 1.01 16.86
C ALA A 38 12.19 1.86 15.69
N LEU A 39 12.76 1.70 14.50
CA LEU A 39 12.28 2.36 13.27
C LEU A 39 10.87 1.90 12.88
N LEU A 40 10.56 0.61 13.03
CA LEU A 40 9.25 0.05 12.79
C LEU A 40 8.23 0.61 13.79
N LEU A 41 8.58 0.73 15.08
CA LEU A 41 7.71 1.34 16.09
C LEU A 41 7.47 2.84 15.81
N LEU A 42 8.49 3.58 15.36
CA LEU A 42 8.34 4.97 14.92
C LEU A 42 7.44 5.07 13.67
N ALA A 43 7.62 4.16 12.70
CA ALA A 43 6.79 4.09 11.51
C ALA A 43 5.33 3.70 11.83
N LEU A 44 5.11 2.74 12.73
CA LEU A 44 3.78 2.32 13.21
C LEU A 44 3.08 3.42 14.02
N GLY A 45 3.85 4.21 14.80
CA GLY A 45 3.35 5.42 15.44
C GLY A 45 2.80 6.43 14.41
N GLY A 46 3.50 6.59 13.28
CA GLY A 46 3.04 7.43 12.16
C GLY A 46 1.91 6.80 11.31
N ALA A 47 1.95 5.48 11.09
CA ALA A 47 0.96 4.75 10.31
C ALA A 47 -0.41 4.71 11.01
N SER A 48 -0.42 4.70 12.35
CA SER A 48 -1.65 4.84 13.14
C SER A 48 -2.39 6.15 12.84
N ALA A 49 -1.68 7.23 12.52
CA ALA A 49 -2.30 8.49 12.10
C ALA A 49 -2.84 8.41 10.65
N SER A 50 -2.12 7.71 9.76
CA SER A 50 -2.57 7.51 8.37
C SER A 50 -3.79 6.60 8.26
N LEU A 51 -3.82 5.51 9.05
CA LEU A 51 -4.94 4.57 9.11
C LEU A 51 -6.19 5.22 9.71
N ARG A 52 -6.01 6.10 10.71
CA ARG A 52 -7.12 6.92 11.23
C ARG A 52 -7.64 7.89 10.16
N ARG A 53 -6.76 8.45 9.32
CA ARG A 53 -7.16 9.35 8.23
C ARG A 53 -7.91 8.60 7.12
N THR A 54 -7.49 7.40 6.74
CA THR A 54 -8.23 6.57 5.77
C THR A 54 -9.54 6.04 6.35
N GLN A 55 -9.59 5.65 7.63
CA GLN A 55 -10.83 5.30 8.31
C GLN A 55 -11.79 6.50 8.45
N ALA A 56 -11.26 7.71 8.65
CA ALA A 56 -12.08 8.93 8.68
C ALA A 56 -12.66 9.25 7.30
N LEU A 57 -11.86 9.11 6.23
CA LEU A 57 -12.32 9.33 4.85
C LEU A 57 -13.33 8.26 4.41
N SER A 58 -13.14 7.00 4.78
CA SER A 58 -14.12 5.94 4.45
C SER A 58 -15.42 6.13 5.21
N LYS A 59 -15.38 6.57 6.48
CA LYS A 59 -16.59 6.94 7.24
C LYS A 59 -17.29 8.16 6.66
N ALA A 60 -16.54 9.18 6.20
CA ALA A 60 -17.11 10.35 5.56
C ALA A 60 -17.80 9.97 4.23
N ALA A 61 -17.16 9.15 3.40
CA ALA A 61 -17.75 8.66 2.16
C ALA A 61 -19.00 7.79 2.40
N ALA A 62 -18.99 6.95 3.43
CA ALA A 62 -20.18 6.16 3.81
C ALA A 62 -21.33 7.04 4.32
N ALA A 63 -21.02 8.12 5.05
CA ALA A 63 -22.03 9.09 5.51
C ALA A 63 -22.65 9.87 4.33
N GLU A 64 -21.84 10.23 3.34
CA GLU A 64 -22.31 10.89 2.12
C GLU A 64 -23.25 9.99 1.30
N GLN A 65 -22.89 8.72 1.11
CA GLN A 65 -23.75 7.73 0.44
C GLN A 65 -25.06 7.48 1.21
N ALA A 66 -25.03 7.45 2.54
CA ALA A 66 -26.24 7.32 3.35
C ALA A 66 -27.17 8.54 3.23
N SER A 67 -26.61 9.75 3.06
CA SER A 67 -27.41 10.97 2.88
C SER A 67 -28.13 11.01 1.52
N LEU A 68 -27.50 10.48 0.47
CA LEU A 68 -28.11 10.39 -0.86
C LEU A 68 -29.24 9.34 -0.90
N ALA A 69 -29.08 8.22 -0.19
CA ALA A 69 -30.10 7.18 -0.11
C ALA A 69 -31.41 7.64 0.57
N VAL A 70 -31.34 8.64 1.46
CA VAL A 70 -32.54 9.22 2.11
C VAL A 70 -33.31 10.16 1.16
N SER A 71 -32.66 10.69 0.12
CA SER A 71 -33.30 11.64 -0.81
C SER A 71 -34.17 10.97 -1.89
N GLU A 72 -34.04 9.66 -2.15
CA GLU A 72 -34.86 8.96 -3.16
C GLU A 72 -36.14 8.32 -2.60
N GLY A 73 -36.35 8.38 -1.27
CA GLY A 73 -37.57 7.90 -0.62
C GLY A 73 -38.72 8.91 -0.63
N GLY A 74 -39.03 9.52 -1.78
CA GLY A 74 -40.21 10.37 -1.92
C GLY A 74 -41.49 9.52 -2.02
N PRO A 75 -42.51 9.71 -1.17
CA PRO A 75 -43.75 8.96 -1.26
C PRO A 75 -44.47 9.29 -2.57
N SER A 76 -44.64 8.27 -3.42
CA SER A 76 -45.48 8.32 -4.61
C SER A 76 -46.92 8.67 -4.19
N GLN A 77 -47.33 9.91 -4.46
CA GLN A 77 -48.68 10.38 -4.22
C GLN A 77 -49.61 9.85 -5.31
N SER A 78 -50.47 8.91 -4.94
CA SER A 78 -51.72 8.64 -5.65
C SER A 78 -52.90 9.10 -4.79
N GLU A 79 -53.41 10.29 -5.09
CA GLU A 79 -54.75 10.78 -4.70
C GLU A 79 -55.83 10.02 -5.50
N PRO A 80 -57.09 9.83 -4.99
CA PRO A 80 -58.01 10.96 -4.80
C PRO A 80 -59.00 10.93 -3.60
N ALA A 81 -59.25 12.14 -3.10
CA ALA A 81 -60.51 12.77 -2.66
C ALA A 81 -61.55 12.00 -1.82
N THR A 82 -61.83 12.48 -0.60
CA THR A 82 -63.15 13.10 -0.25
C THR A 82 -63.17 13.78 1.13
N SER A 83 -63.43 15.09 1.10
CA SER A 83 -64.38 15.88 1.93
C SER A 83 -64.69 15.47 3.38
N SER A 84 -64.31 16.34 4.33
CA SER A 84 -65.23 17.13 5.19
C SER A 84 -64.68 17.40 6.60
N GLY A 85 -64.71 18.67 7.01
CA GLY A 85 -65.17 19.02 8.36
C GLY A 85 -64.14 19.51 9.39
N ASN A 86 -64.19 20.82 9.61
CA ASN A 86 -64.28 21.49 10.91
C ASN A 86 -63.02 21.89 11.73
N SER A 87 -62.87 23.23 11.81
CA SER A 87 -62.78 24.06 13.02
C SER A 87 -61.64 23.89 14.04
N SER A 88 -60.84 24.97 14.10
CA SER A 88 -60.41 25.72 15.31
C SER A 88 -59.61 25.02 16.41
N HIS A 89 -58.33 25.40 16.56
CA HIS A 89 -57.78 26.01 17.79
C HIS A 89 -56.28 26.38 17.62
N PRO A 90 -55.86 27.65 17.79
CA PRO A 90 -54.45 27.97 17.94
C PRO A 90 -54.04 27.85 19.42
N SER A 91 -53.37 26.74 19.77
CA SER A 91 -52.76 26.57 21.09
C SER A 91 -51.30 27.05 21.06
N THR A 92 -51.10 28.23 21.62
CA THR A 92 -49.82 28.87 21.89
C THR A 92 -48.99 28.05 22.89
N MET A 93 -48.07 27.21 22.41
CA MET A 93 -47.04 26.54 23.22
C MET A 93 -45.63 27.04 22.86
N GLY A 94 -45.41 28.36 22.92
CA GLY A 94 -44.19 29.02 22.40
C GLY A 94 -43.16 29.48 23.45
N GLY A 95 -43.20 29.02 24.70
CA GLY A 95 -42.44 29.66 25.78
C GLY A 95 -41.16 28.97 26.25
N LYS A 96 -41.02 27.65 26.09
CA LYS A 96 -39.97 26.87 26.78
C LYS A 96 -38.80 26.42 25.90
N LEU A 97 -38.91 26.56 24.58
CA LEU A 97 -37.89 26.10 23.64
C LEU A 97 -36.75 27.12 23.45
N GLY A 98 -37.04 28.42 23.58
CA GLY A 98 -36.04 29.48 23.33
C GLY A 98 -34.87 29.48 24.30
N ALA A 99 -35.12 29.24 25.59
CA ALA A 99 -34.08 29.28 26.63
C ALA A 99 -33.07 28.11 26.54
N GLU A 100 -33.48 26.95 26.03
CA GLU A 100 -32.59 25.80 25.81
C GLU A 100 -31.73 25.98 24.55
N VAL A 101 -32.28 26.59 23.49
CA VAL A 101 -31.54 26.91 22.26
C VAL A 101 -30.42 27.94 22.51
N GLU A 102 -30.65 28.91 23.40
CA GLU A 102 -29.64 29.93 23.75
C GLU A 102 -28.46 29.35 24.56
N LYS A 103 -28.72 28.37 25.44
CA LYS A 103 -27.66 27.64 26.16
C LYS A 103 -26.80 26.77 25.25
N LEU A 104 -27.41 26.11 24.27
CA LEU A 104 -26.69 25.30 23.27
C LEU A 104 -25.80 26.15 22.36
N ALA A 105 -26.26 27.34 21.97
CA ALA A 105 -25.47 28.28 21.17
C ALA A 105 -24.20 28.77 21.93
N GLY A 106 -24.32 29.02 23.25
CA GLY A 106 -23.18 29.42 24.09
C GLY A 106 -22.10 28.33 24.24
N PHE A 107 -22.51 27.06 24.36
CA PHE A 107 -21.58 25.93 24.38
C PHE A 107 -20.88 25.72 23.04
N ALA A 108 -21.62 25.85 21.92
CA ALA A 108 -21.04 25.76 20.58
C ALA A 108 -20.01 26.87 20.30
N ALA A 109 -20.31 28.11 20.70
CA ALA A 109 -19.39 29.24 20.52
C ALA A 109 -18.12 29.13 21.37
N THR A 110 -18.21 28.52 22.57
CA THR A 110 -17.05 28.30 23.45
C THR A 110 -16.18 27.15 22.96
N ALA A 111 -16.80 26.07 22.46
CA ALA A 111 -16.09 24.95 21.81
C ALA A 111 -15.36 25.41 20.53
N ALA A 112 -15.99 26.26 19.71
CA ALA A 112 -15.38 26.79 18.49
C ALA A 112 -14.14 27.66 18.77
N ARG A 113 -14.13 28.44 19.86
CA ARG A 113 -12.97 29.28 20.24
C ARG A 113 -11.80 28.46 20.80
N GLY A 114 -12.08 27.34 21.47
CA GLY A 114 -11.05 26.40 21.93
C GLY A 114 -10.30 25.73 20.77
N VAL A 115 -11.01 25.37 19.70
CA VAL A 115 -10.41 24.77 18.49
C VAL A 115 -9.53 25.77 17.73
N ALA A 116 -9.94 27.04 17.63
CA ALA A 116 -9.20 28.05 16.88
C ALA A 116 -7.84 28.42 17.49
N ARG A 117 -7.63 28.24 18.81
CA ARG A 117 -6.38 28.61 19.48
C ARG A 117 -5.28 27.55 19.36
N ASN A 118 -5.64 26.27 19.20
CA ASN A 118 -4.67 25.18 19.00
C ASN A 118 -4.13 25.10 17.56
N HIS A 119 -4.83 25.67 16.57
CA HIS A 119 -4.38 25.65 15.17
C HIS A 119 -3.14 26.51 14.87
N LYS A 120 -2.85 27.54 15.68
CA LYS A 120 -1.72 28.46 15.40
C LYS A 120 -0.35 27.93 15.81
N GLU A 121 -0.27 26.93 16.69
CA GLU A 121 1.02 26.30 17.06
C GLU A 121 1.36 25.08 16.18
N GLU A 122 0.38 24.42 15.55
CA GLU A 122 0.62 23.26 14.67
C GLU A 122 1.20 23.62 13.29
N GLU A 123 0.96 24.83 12.77
CA GLU A 123 1.47 25.22 11.43
C GLU A 123 2.99 25.41 11.40
N ALA A 124 3.63 25.84 12.51
CA ALA A 124 5.08 26.00 12.58
C ALA A 124 5.82 24.65 12.75
N ALA A 125 5.16 23.62 13.29
CA ALA A 125 5.72 22.27 13.43
C ALA A 125 5.56 21.40 12.16
N SER A 126 4.70 21.82 11.22
CA SER A 126 4.37 21.05 10.01
C SER A 126 5.55 20.86 9.05
N GLY A 127 6.41 21.88 8.88
CA GLY A 127 7.54 21.83 7.95
C GLY A 127 8.66 20.85 8.35
N GLY A 128 8.94 20.71 9.66
CA GLY A 128 9.96 19.78 10.16
C GLY A 128 9.57 18.31 9.98
N SER A 129 8.27 18.01 10.04
CA SER A 129 7.74 16.64 9.95
C SER A 129 8.02 15.99 8.59
N TRP A 130 7.95 16.75 7.49
CA TRP A 130 8.18 16.20 6.15
C TRP A 130 9.66 15.88 5.90
N MET A 131 10.58 16.77 6.28
CA MET A 131 12.02 16.52 6.12
C MET A 131 12.49 15.36 7.00
N VAL A 132 11.98 15.26 8.23
CA VAL A 132 12.27 14.10 9.11
C VAL A 132 11.81 12.80 8.47
N ARG A 133 10.65 12.77 7.82
CA ARG A 133 10.16 11.59 7.09
C ARG A 133 11.07 11.22 5.92
N ILE A 134 11.51 12.18 5.11
CA ILE A 134 12.43 11.94 4.00
C ILE A 134 13.74 11.36 4.51
N VAL A 135 14.36 11.99 5.52
CA VAL A 135 15.63 11.51 6.08
C VAL A 135 15.48 10.11 6.66
N LEU A 136 14.39 9.85 7.39
CA LEU A 136 14.12 8.53 7.96
C LEU A 136 13.92 7.46 6.87
N GLN A 137 13.20 7.79 5.79
CA GLN A 137 12.96 6.90 4.67
C GLN A 137 14.24 6.58 3.90
N LEU A 138 15.13 7.57 3.71
CA LEU A 138 16.44 7.37 3.09
C LEU A 138 17.38 6.54 3.96
N LEU A 139 17.43 6.80 5.27
CA LEU A 139 18.22 6.02 6.22
C LEU A 139 17.72 4.56 6.28
N PHE A 140 16.41 4.36 6.35
CA PHE A 140 15.82 3.01 6.28
C PHE A 140 16.13 2.36 4.94
N GLY A 141 16.02 3.08 3.83
CA GLY A 141 16.38 2.58 2.49
C GLY A 141 17.83 2.10 2.41
N LEU A 142 18.78 2.86 2.97
CA LEU A 142 20.18 2.47 3.05
C LEU A 142 20.39 1.17 3.85
N LEU A 143 19.77 1.06 5.03
CA LEU A 143 19.82 -0.15 5.85
C LEU A 143 19.15 -1.35 5.15
N TYR A 144 18.01 -1.12 4.52
CA TYR A 144 17.26 -2.12 3.76
C TYR A 144 18.10 -2.64 2.58
N TYR A 145 18.83 -1.76 1.90
CA TYR A 145 19.75 -2.15 0.83
C TYR A 145 20.85 -3.09 1.32
N ALA A 146 21.51 -2.73 2.42
CA ALA A 146 22.61 -3.51 2.98
C ALA A 146 22.15 -4.89 3.51
N ILE A 147 20.92 -4.99 4.02
CA ILE A 147 20.43 -6.23 4.65
C ILE A 147 19.75 -7.16 3.64
N ILE A 148 18.92 -6.60 2.76
CA ILE A 148 18.00 -7.34 1.88
C ILE A 148 18.46 -7.23 0.42
N VAL A 149 18.43 -6.02 -0.16
CA VAL A 149 18.59 -5.81 -1.61
C VAL A 149 19.94 -6.33 -2.13
N SER A 150 21.03 -6.07 -1.41
CA SER A 150 22.37 -6.51 -1.80
C SER A 150 22.57 -8.03 -1.82
N LYS A 151 21.65 -8.80 -1.22
CA LYS A 151 21.66 -10.27 -1.19
C LYS A 151 20.58 -10.88 -2.07
N TYR A 152 19.64 -10.08 -2.56
CA TYR A 152 18.50 -10.55 -3.32
C TYR A 152 18.91 -10.79 -4.79
N PRO A 153 18.54 -11.91 -5.41
CA PRO A 153 18.92 -12.21 -6.78
C PRO A 153 18.19 -11.29 -7.79
N VAL A 154 18.90 -10.86 -8.83
CA VAL A 154 18.32 -10.09 -9.94
C VAL A 154 17.71 -11.07 -10.95
N LEU A 155 16.50 -10.76 -11.43
CA LEU A 155 15.71 -11.58 -12.36
C LEU A 155 16.14 -11.36 -13.82
N GLU A 156 17.41 -11.56 -14.14
CA GLU A 156 17.88 -11.46 -15.52
C GLU A 156 17.27 -12.61 -16.35
N ASN A 157 16.23 -12.31 -17.13
CA ASN A 157 15.52 -13.25 -18.02
C ASN A 157 14.79 -14.40 -17.30
N ALA A 158 14.45 -14.24 -16.03
CA ALA A 158 13.64 -15.22 -15.33
C ALA A 158 12.22 -15.26 -15.93
N GLN A 159 11.70 -16.46 -16.20
CA GLN A 159 10.30 -16.60 -16.60
C GLN A 159 9.39 -16.56 -15.36
N PRO A 160 8.25 -15.86 -15.43
CA PRO A 160 7.29 -15.85 -14.34
C PRO A 160 6.80 -17.26 -13.99
N THR A 161 6.72 -17.57 -12.70
CA THR A 161 6.14 -18.83 -12.22
C THR A 161 4.62 -18.79 -12.33
N GLU A 162 3.98 -19.97 -12.47
CA GLU A 162 2.52 -20.06 -12.57
C GLU A 162 1.81 -19.43 -11.36
N ALA A 163 2.37 -19.57 -10.16
CA ALA A 163 1.88 -18.92 -8.94
C ALA A 163 1.96 -17.39 -9.00
N ALA A 164 3.05 -16.83 -9.54
CA ALA A 164 3.18 -15.38 -9.71
C ALA A 164 2.16 -14.85 -10.74
N ILE A 165 1.94 -15.60 -11.82
CA ILE A 165 0.92 -15.28 -12.83
C ILE A 165 -0.48 -15.30 -12.22
N GLU A 166 -0.82 -16.31 -11.43
CA GLU A 166 -2.12 -16.38 -10.74
C GLU A 166 -2.31 -15.21 -9.78
N LEU A 167 -1.28 -14.89 -8.98
CA LEU A 167 -1.32 -13.76 -8.06
C LEU A 167 -1.48 -12.42 -8.78
N GLN A 168 -0.80 -12.21 -9.92
CA GLN A 168 -0.86 -10.96 -10.68
C GLN A 168 -2.19 -10.76 -11.46
N LYS A 169 -2.92 -11.85 -11.73
CA LYS A 169 -4.28 -11.80 -12.31
C LYS A 169 -5.33 -11.31 -11.31
N GLU A 170 -5.05 -11.39 -10.02
CA GLU A 170 -5.96 -10.89 -8.99
C GLU A 170 -5.89 -9.36 -8.86
N ASN A 171 -7.00 -8.78 -8.42
CA ASN A 171 -7.02 -7.38 -8.01
C ASN A 171 -6.06 -7.18 -6.83
N GLU A 172 -5.41 -6.02 -6.77
CA GLU A 172 -4.32 -5.72 -5.83
C GLU A 172 -4.72 -5.92 -4.37
N VAL A 173 -5.97 -5.57 -4.04
CA VAL A 173 -6.53 -5.75 -2.69
C VAL A 173 -6.66 -7.23 -2.34
N MET A 174 -7.15 -8.06 -3.26
CA MET A 174 -7.31 -9.50 -3.05
C MET A 174 -5.96 -10.20 -3.00
N ALA A 175 -5.04 -9.82 -3.90
CA ALA A 175 -3.67 -10.30 -3.89
C ALA A 175 -2.99 -9.99 -2.55
N THR A 176 -3.20 -8.79 -1.97
CA THR A 176 -2.64 -8.41 -0.66
C THR A 176 -3.04 -9.40 0.45
N LEU A 177 -4.23 -9.99 0.41
CA LEU A 177 -4.65 -11.00 1.39
C LEU A 177 -3.91 -12.34 1.24
N LYS A 178 -3.33 -12.60 0.06
CA LYS A 178 -2.49 -13.76 -0.24
C LYS A 178 -0.99 -13.47 -0.07
N THR A 179 -0.60 -12.21 0.06
CA THR A 179 0.81 -11.84 0.30
C THR A 179 1.27 -12.28 1.69
N SER A 180 2.56 -12.59 1.80
CA SER A 180 3.17 -12.90 3.07
C SER A 180 3.12 -11.70 4.03
N PRO A 181 2.95 -11.92 5.35
CA PRO A 181 2.91 -10.82 6.32
C PRO A 181 4.11 -9.87 6.28
N PRO A 182 5.37 -10.33 6.05
CA PRO A 182 6.50 -9.44 5.87
C PRO A 182 6.36 -8.51 4.67
N ASN A 183 5.92 -9.02 3.52
CA ASN A 183 5.72 -8.21 2.32
C ASN A 183 4.62 -7.18 2.50
N CYS A 184 3.50 -7.55 3.11
CA CYS A 184 2.41 -6.62 3.43
C CYS A 184 2.89 -5.51 4.39
N LEU A 185 3.60 -5.86 5.46
CA LEU A 185 4.08 -4.88 6.43
C LEU A 185 5.14 -3.94 5.83
N LEU A 186 6.08 -4.47 5.07
CA LEU A 186 7.12 -3.68 4.40
C LEU A 186 6.52 -2.78 3.31
N ALA A 187 5.53 -3.24 2.56
CA ALA A 187 4.82 -2.42 1.58
C ALA A 187 4.03 -1.27 2.25
N CYS A 188 3.45 -1.50 3.43
CA CYS A 188 2.70 -0.47 4.16
C CYS A 188 3.62 0.53 4.90
N CYS A 189 4.66 0.04 5.59
CA CYS A 189 5.50 0.88 6.45
C CYS A 189 6.70 1.47 5.71
N CYS A 190 7.13 0.84 4.61
CA CYS A 190 8.38 1.14 3.92
C CYS A 190 8.20 1.03 2.39
N SER A 191 7.09 1.56 1.89
CA SER A 191 6.66 1.48 0.49
C SER A 191 7.77 1.86 -0.50
N GLY A 192 8.47 2.99 -0.26
CA GLY A 192 9.52 3.46 -1.17
C GLY A 192 10.70 2.49 -1.32
N PRO A 193 11.40 2.12 -0.24
CA PRO A 193 12.45 1.10 -0.27
C PRO A 193 11.99 -0.25 -0.84
N ARG A 194 10.76 -0.72 -0.51
CA ARG A 194 10.26 -2.00 -1.02
C ARG A 194 9.96 -1.95 -2.52
N ALA A 195 9.33 -0.89 -3.02
CA ALA A 195 9.10 -0.69 -4.44
C ALA A 195 10.41 -0.55 -5.22
N ALA A 196 11.35 0.25 -4.71
CA ALA A 196 12.68 0.43 -5.31
C ALA A 196 13.44 -0.90 -5.39
N HIS A 197 13.29 -1.77 -4.40
CA HIS A 197 13.83 -3.13 -4.44
C HIS A 197 13.23 -3.94 -5.59
N THR A 198 11.90 -3.92 -5.76
CA THR A 198 11.26 -4.61 -6.89
C THR A 198 11.74 -4.07 -8.23
N PHE A 199 11.83 -2.74 -8.40
CA PHE A 199 12.33 -2.14 -9.64
C PHE A 199 13.78 -2.55 -9.95
N HIS A 200 14.60 -2.69 -8.92
CA HIS A 200 15.99 -3.12 -9.07
C HIS A 200 16.10 -4.61 -9.41
N ALA A 201 15.40 -5.47 -8.68
CA ALA A 201 15.44 -6.91 -8.88
C ALA A 201 14.87 -7.33 -10.24
N THR A 202 13.89 -6.59 -10.78
CA THR A 202 13.34 -6.81 -12.12
C THR A 202 14.15 -6.15 -13.25
N GLY A 203 15.20 -5.38 -12.93
CA GLY A 203 16.00 -4.66 -13.92
C GLY A 203 15.32 -3.44 -14.55
N VAL A 204 14.15 -3.04 -14.05
CA VAL A 204 13.41 -1.86 -14.55
C VAL A 204 14.15 -0.56 -14.23
N MET A 205 14.75 -0.45 -13.05
CA MET A 205 15.46 0.75 -12.61
C MET A 205 16.53 0.44 -11.57
N ASN A 206 17.61 1.24 -11.51
CA ASN A 206 18.59 1.14 -10.42
C ASN A 206 17.94 1.46 -9.05
N TYR A 207 18.30 0.69 -8.02
CA TYR A 207 17.74 0.83 -6.67
C TYR A 207 17.78 2.28 -6.13
N TRP A 208 18.91 2.97 -6.28
CA TRP A 208 19.08 4.32 -5.72
C TRP A 208 18.17 5.33 -6.40
N VAL A 209 18.04 5.23 -7.73
CA VAL A 209 17.14 6.08 -8.51
C VAL A 209 15.69 5.80 -8.11
N GLY A 210 15.31 4.53 -8.00
CA GLY A 210 13.98 4.12 -7.54
C GLY A 210 13.68 4.63 -6.13
N LEU A 211 14.64 4.55 -5.20
CA LEU A 211 14.48 5.01 -3.82
C LEU A 211 14.27 6.53 -3.76
N ILE A 212 15.07 7.31 -4.49
CA ILE A 212 14.95 8.77 -4.57
C ILE A 212 13.58 9.13 -5.17
N LEU A 213 13.22 8.56 -6.32
CA LEU A 213 11.95 8.84 -6.99
C LEU A 213 10.74 8.48 -6.14
N MET A 214 10.75 7.31 -5.48
CA MET A 214 9.68 6.92 -4.57
C MET A 214 9.62 7.77 -3.30
N THR A 215 10.70 8.45 -2.91
CA THR A 215 10.71 9.35 -1.75
C THR A 215 10.07 10.70 -2.10
N PHE A 216 10.32 11.24 -3.30
CA PHE A 216 9.78 12.53 -3.72
C PHE A 216 8.43 12.44 -4.44
N PHE A 217 8.19 11.37 -5.19
CA PHE A 217 7.04 11.19 -6.08
C PHE A 217 6.49 9.75 -6.05
N PRO A 218 6.06 9.22 -4.89
CA PRO A 218 5.69 7.81 -4.75
C PRO A 218 4.59 7.36 -5.73
N CYS A 219 3.49 8.10 -5.82
CA CYS A 219 2.36 7.72 -6.67
C CYS A 219 2.71 7.80 -8.17
N CYS A 220 3.36 8.89 -8.60
CA CYS A 220 3.75 9.09 -9.99
C CYS A 220 4.78 8.05 -10.44
N THR A 221 5.76 7.75 -9.58
CA THR A 221 6.79 6.74 -9.84
C THR A 221 6.15 5.37 -9.96
N LEU A 222 5.33 4.97 -8.99
CA LEU A 222 4.65 3.68 -8.99
C LEU A 222 3.71 3.50 -10.19
N TRP A 223 2.95 4.53 -10.55
CA TRP A 223 2.10 4.53 -11.74
C TRP A 223 2.92 4.42 -13.03
N GLY A 224 3.98 5.23 -13.15
CA GLY A 224 4.85 5.26 -14.32
C GLY A 224 5.60 3.94 -14.52
N THR A 225 6.14 3.35 -13.46
CA THR A 225 6.80 2.05 -13.55
C THR A 225 5.81 0.94 -13.90
N ASN A 226 4.61 0.93 -13.33
CA ASN A 226 3.61 -0.10 -13.64
C ASN A 226 3.01 0.03 -15.04
N SER A 227 2.81 1.26 -15.53
CA SER A 227 2.11 1.49 -16.81
C SER A 227 3.05 1.56 -18.01
N CYS A 228 4.25 2.12 -17.82
CA CYS A 228 5.15 2.48 -18.92
C CYS A 228 6.36 1.55 -19.06
N THR A 229 6.51 0.55 -18.19
CA THR A 229 7.63 -0.40 -18.25
C THR A 229 7.12 -1.84 -18.31
N ASN A 230 8.03 -2.79 -18.54
CA ASN A 230 7.69 -4.22 -18.57
C ASN A 230 7.67 -4.86 -17.17
N LEU A 231 7.58 -4.06 -16.10
CA LEU A 231 7.54 -4.54 -14.71
C LEU A 231 6.48 -5.63 -14.50
N ASN A 232 5.24 -5.36 -14.93
CA ASN A 232 4.13 -6.30 -14.80
C ASN A 232 4.39 -7.60 -15.56
N GLU A 233 4.89 -7.52 -16.79
CA GLU A 233 5.21 -8.70 -17.61
C GLU A 233 6.30 -9.55 -16.98
N THR A 234 7.35 -8.93 -16.41
CA THR A 234 8.43 -9.63 -15.69
C THR A 234 7.94 -10.34 -14.43
N LEU A 235 6.88 -9.83 -13.79
CA LEU A 235 6.26 -10.43 -12.61
C LEU A 235 5.13 -11.42 -12.95
N GLY A 236 4.83 -11.64 -14.24
CA GLY A 236 3.79 -12.58 -14.69
C GLY A 236 2.40 -11.96 -14.87
N GLY A 237 2.28 -10.64 -14.76
CA GLY A 237 1.07 -9.88 -15.05
C GLY A 237 0.99 -9.41 -16.51
N GLU A 238 -0.14 -8.79 -16.84
CA GLU A 238 -0.36 -8.12 -18.12
C GLU A 238 -0.29 -6.59 -17.94
N LYS A 239 -0.03 -5.85 -19.02
CA LYS A 239 -0.07 -4.39 -18.99
C LYS A 239 -1.47 -3.90 -18.61
N ARG A 240 -1.57 -3.22 -17.47
CA ARG A 240 -2.83 -2.66 -16.97
C ARG A 240 -3.20 -1.37 -17.68
N ASN A 241 -4.50 -1.06 -17.72
CA ASN A 241 -4.99 0.23 -18.22
C ASN A 241 -4.38 1.37 -17.37
N PRO A 242 -3.74 2.39 -17.99
CA PRO A 242 -2.99 3.42 -17.27
C PRO A 242 -3.88 4.24 -16.32
N PHE A 243 -5.15 4.42 -16.67
CA PHE A 243 -6.12 5.12 -15.81
C PHE A 243 -6.43 4.34 -14.52
N MET A 244 -6.68 3.03 -14.63
CA MET A 244 -6.92 2.18 -13.46
C MET A 244 -5.67 2.07 -12.60
N GLY A 245 -4.50 1.91 -13.24
CA GLY A 245 -3.21 1.92 -12.55
C GLY A 245 -2.94 3.21 -11.78
N CYS A 246 -3.37 4.36 -12.31
CA CYS A 246 -3.29 5.64 -11.61
C CYS A 246 -4.15 5.61 -10.33
N PHE A 247 -5.42 5.23 -10.42
CA PHE A 247 -6.28 5.11 -9.23
C PHE A 247 -5.71 4.15 -8.19
N CYS A 248 -5.23 2.97 -8.59
CA CYS A 248 -4.60 2.03 -7.67
C CYS A 248 -3.33 2.61 -7.02
N ALA A 249 -2.49 3.33 -7.76
CA ALA A 249 -1.29 3.96 -7.22
C ALA A 249 -1.60 5.07 -6.21
N PHE A 250 -2.69 5.83 -6.37
CA PHE A 250 -3.05 6.90 -5.44
C PHE A 250 -3.82 6.40 -4.21
N PHE A 251 -4.67 5.37 -4.34
CA PHE A 251 -5.56 4.94 -3.26
C PHE A 251 -5.17 3.59 -2.61
N CYS A 252 -4.33 2.79 -3.27
CA CYS A 252 -3.91 1.45 -2.80
C CYS A 252 -2.43 1.18 -3.11
N SER A 253 -1.56 2.19 -3.01
CA SER A 253 -0.12 2.02 -3.34
C SER A 253 0.55 0.87 -2.58
N CYS A 254 0.22 0.68 -1.30
CA CYS A 254 0.76 -0.43 -0.52
C CYS A 254 0.28 -1.80 -1.03
N CYS A 255 -0.94 -1.90 -1.58
CA CYS A 255 -1.50 -3.13 -2.12
C CYS A 255 -0.75 -3.54 -3.40
N VAL A 256 -0.53 -2.57 -4.29
CA VAL A 256 0.25 -2.74 -5.51
C VAL A 256 1.68 -3.19 -5.15
N ILE A 257 2.34 -2.49 -4.22
CA ILE A 257 3.71 -2.81 -3.81
C ILE A 257 3.79 -4.18 -3.12
N ALA A 258 2.78 -4.57 -2.34
CA ALA A 258 2.72 -5.88 -1.70
C ALA A 258 2.55 -7.01 -2.73
N GLN A 259 1.63 -6.83 -3.70
CA GLN A 259 1.45 -7.78 -4.80
C GLN A 259 2.73 -7.93 -5.62
N ASP A 260 3.35 -6.81 -6.01
CA ASP A 260 4.59 -6.82 -6.80
C ASP A 260 5.75 -7.48 -6.06
N ALA A 261 5.84 -7.21 -4.75
CA ALA A 261 6.83 -7.81 -3.85
C ALA A 261 6.68 -9.33 -3.72
N GLU A 262 5.44 -9.81 -3.57
CA GLU A 262 5.18 -11.24 -3.42
C GLU A 262 5.36 -11.98 -4.75
N ALA A 263 4.93 -11.39 -5.86
CA ALA A 263 5.20 -11.93 -7.19
C ALA A 263 6.71 -12.04 -7.44
N LEU A 264 7.49 -11.02 -7.05
CA LEU A 264 8.96 -11.06 -7.14
C LEU A 264 9.54 -12.23 -6.33
N ASP A 265 9.07 -12.44 -5.11
CA ASP A 265 9.50 -13.54 -4.25
C ASP A 265 9.17 -14.91 -4.90
N MET A 266 7.99 -15.04 -5.52
CA MET A 266 7.57 -16.25 -6.24
C MET A 266 8.38 -16.50 -7.53
N VAL A 267 8.76 -15.46 -8.28
CA VAL A 267 9.56 -15.60 -9.51
C VAL A 267 11.02 -15.89 -9.19
N SER A 268 11.59 -15.24 -8.17
CA SER A 268 12.98 -15.44 -7.75
C SER A 268 13.22 -16.74 -6.96
N GLY A 269 12.16 -17.36 -6.44
CA GLY A 269 12.27 -18.46 -5.49
C GLY A 269 12.92 -18.04 -4.16
N SER A 270 12.91 -16.75 -3.85
CA SER A 270 13.47 -16.19 -2.62
C SER A 270 12.37 -15.54 -1.80
N THR A 271 12.37 -15.71 -0.49
CA THR A 271 11.39 -15.09 0.40
C THR A 271 11.99 -13.89 1.10
N THR A 272 11.33 -12.73 1.02
CA THR A 272 11.73 -11.54 1.77
C THR A 272 11.20 -11.64 3.20
N GLY A 273 12.11 -11.79 4.16
CA GLY A 273 11.79 -11.74 5.59
C GLY A 273 11.89 -10.31 6.17
N PHE A 274 11.59 -10.16 7.46
CA PHE A 274 11.76 -8.88 8.14
C PHE A 274 13.23 -8.42 8.23
N CYS A 275 14.17 -9.37 8.30
CA CYS A 275 15.59 -9.10 8.56
C CYS A 275 16.54 -9.83 7.61
N GLY A 276 16.05 -10.30 6.46
CA GLY A 276 16.88 -11.07 5.54
C GLY A 276 16.11 -11.57 4.34
N VAL A 277 16.83 -12.37 3.56
CA VAL A 277 16.32 -13.06 2.37
C VAL A 277 16.62 -14.53 2.58
N ASP A 278 15.58 -15.35 2.56
CA ASP A 278 15.72 -16.80 2.61
C ASP A 278 15.63 -17.32 1.18
N ALA A 279 16.75 -17.82 0.65
CA ALA A 279 16.73 -18.53 -0.63
C ALA A 279 16.05 -19.87 -0.41
N LYS A 280 14.96 -20.15 -1.13
CA LYS A 280 14.34 -21.47 -1.08
C LYS A 280 15.33 -22.44 -1.72
N GLU A 281 15.90 -23.36 -0.94
CA GLU A 281 16.64 -24.47 -1.50
C GLU A 281 15.67 -25.23 -2.40
N THR A 282 15.85 -25.06 -3.71
CA THR A 282 15.16 -25.85 -4.72
C THR A 282 15.63 -27.28 -4.49
N ASN A 283 14.85 -28.06 -3.74
CA ASN A 283 15.00 -29.50 -3.69
C ASN A 283 14.78 -29.99 -5.12
N ALA A 284 15.89 -30.10 -5.86
CA ALA A 284 15.93 -30.62 -7.21
C ALA A 284 15.58 -32.11 -7.12
N ASN A 285 14.28 -32.39 -7.26
CA ASN A 285 13.76 -33.73 -7.54
C ASN A 285 13.95 -34.05 -9.02
#